data_AF-A0AAD9XLL4-F1
#
_entry.id   AF-A0AAD9XLL4-F1
#
_cell.length_a   1.000
_cell.length_b   1.000
_cell.length_c   1.000
_cell.angle_alpha   90.00
_cell.angle_beta   90.00
_cell.angle_gamma   90.00
#
_symmetry.space_group_name_H-M   'P 1'
#
loop_
_entity.id
_entity.type
_entity.pdbx_description
1 polymer ?
#
loop_
_entity_poly.entity_id
_entity_poly.type
_entity_poly.pdbx_seq_one_letter_code
_entity_poly.pdbx_strand_id
1 'polypeptide(L)'
;MKLIGVLSEHKERSSSQTDGKLTDGKLIDGEVTGRAAIDKEGDWYEGKLTRHNHFDALTHIDDALNCVPVEFTDEDRRRFMASYFGHFLTMHREMKFSGGIIHRLLLRELNHNSPTDEMQFMLGNQPVRFSKVEFYLITRLRFGVVPDTTKYAAVENGIHERYFPRADEVSLEEIRGVVTDAEFRKAYDAVKLCLIYMLNWILMGVDERFKIPVWQFRLVEELDAFDVFLWGAHVYMHSIYSFKHALDGRRDGFERRRQEKGVDVHTVET
;
A
#
# COMPACT_ATOMS: atom_id res chain seq x y z
N MET A 1 3.28 38.70 41.74
CA MET A 1 2.37 38.07 42.71
C MET A 1 2.47 36.57 42.51
N LYS A 2 3.10 35.86 43.46
CA LYS A 2 3.23 34.39 43.48
C LYS A 2 1.86 33.78 43.81
N LEU A 3 1.55 32.64 43.19
CA LEU A 3 0.84 31.56 43.86
C LEU A 3 1.27 30.22 43.26
N ILE A 4 1.64 29.33 44.18
CA ILE A 4 2.17 27.98 44.04
C ILE A 4 1.05 27.04 44.52
N GLY A 5 0.92 25.84 43.94
CA GLY A 5 0.04 24.77 44.43
C GLY A 5 -0.14 23.66 43.39
N VAL A 6 0.84 22.79 43.17
CA VAL A 6 0.95 21.40 43.69
C VAL A 6 0.03 20.38 42.99
N LEU A 7 0.71 19.56 42.18
CA LEU A 7 0.53 18.16 41.80
C LEU A 7 -0.62 17.36 42.45
N SER A 8 -1.42 16.72 41.60
CA SER A 8 -1.99 15.40 41.85
C SER A 8 -1.62 14.50 40.66
N GLU A 9 -1.00 13.36 40.98
CA GLU A 9 -0.64 12.32 40.03
C GLU A 9 -1.88 11.59 39.54
N HIS A 10 -2.10 11.58 38.22
CA HIS A 10 -2.79 10.47 37.57
C HIS A 10 -1.95 10.01 36.38
N LYS A 11 -1.43 8.79 36.52
CA LYS A 11 -0.62 8.08 35.55
C LYS A 11 -1.54 7.45 34.50
N GLU A 12 -1.93 8.23 33.49
CA GLU A 12 -2.48 7.69 32.26
C GLU A 12 -1.33 7.40 31.29
N ARG A 13 -1.21 6.13 30.88
CA ARG A 13 -0.34 5.70 29.79
C ARG A 13 -0.83 6.35 28.51
N SER A 14 -0.16 7.40 28.06
CA SER A 14 -0.36 7.95 26.73
C SER A 14 0.17 6.97 25.68
N SER A 15 -0.73 6.29 24.97
CA SER A 15 -0.41 5.79 23.64
C SER A 15 -0.39 7.00 22.71
N SER A 16 0.75 7.69 22.65
CA SER A 16 0.96 8.72 21.64
C SER A 16 1.06 8.04 20.28
N GLN A 17 -0.05 8.08 19.54
CA GLN A 17 -0.08 7.92 18.11
C GLN A 17 0.78 9.04 17.54
N THR A 18 2.00 8.70 17.13
CA THR A 18 2.88 9.66 16.48
C THR A 18 2.44 9.78 15.03
N ASP A 19 1.68 10.83 14.74
CA ASP A 19 1.62 11.41 13.41
C ASP A 19 3.06 11.74 13.00
N GLY A 20 3.67 10.82 12.26
CA GLY A 20 5.04 10.95 11.79
C GLY A 20 5.12 12.09 10.80
N LYS A 21 5.63 13.24 11.25
CA LYS A 21 5.99 14.38 10.40
C LYS A 21 6.89 13.91 9.25
N LEU A 22 6.34 13.93 8.03
CA LEU A 22 7.09 13.91 6.79
C LEU A 22 7.90 15.19 6.67
N THR A 23 9.21 15.08 6.54
CA THR A 23 10.05 16.20 6.09
C THR A 23 11.06 15.73 5.05
N ASP A 24 10.99 16.39 3.88
CA ASP A 24 11.99 16.59 2.84
C ASP A 24 12.86 15.42 2.37
N GLY A 25 12.24 14.55 1.56
CA GLY A 25 12.62 14.36 0.15
C GLY A 25 14.10 14.41 -0.26
N LYS A 26 15.03 13.87 0.52
CA LYS A 26 16.46 13.83 0.17
C LYS A 26 17.00 12.41 0.00
N LEU A 27 17.72 12.26 -1.11
CA LEU A 27 18.49 11.10 -1.54
C LEU A 27 19.81 11.05 -0.77
N ILE A 28 20.11 9.93 -0.14
CA ILE A 28 21.47 9.57 0.29
C ILE A 28 21.75 8.13 -0.08
N ASP A 29 22.79 7.92 -0.89
CA ASP A 29 23.33 6.62 -1.24
C ASP A 29 23.94 5.99 0.02
N GLY A 30 23.17 5.15 0.71
CA GLY A 30 23.66 4.41 1.86
C GLY A 30 24.54 3.24 1.43
N GLU A 31 25.82 3.28 1.81
CA GLU A 31 26.75 2.16 1.59
C GLU A 31 26.27 0.88 2.31
N VAL A 32 26.34 -0.25 1.61
CA VAL A 32 26.04 -1.59 2.13
C VAL A 32 27.16 -2.05 3.05
N THR A 33 26.82 -2.52 4.26
CA THR A 33 27.83 -2.84 5.28
C THR A 33 27.87 -4.24 5.82
N GLY A 34 27.02 -5.14 5.33
CA GLY A 34 27.07 -6.52 5.77
C GLY A 34 26.35 -7.48 4.85
N ARG A 35 26.71 -8.77 4.98
CA ARG A 35 25.97 -9.87 4.37
C ARG A 35 24.54 -9.93 4.92
N ALA A 36 23.65 -10.56 4.15
CA ALA A 36 22.24 -10.76 4.44
C ALA A 36 21.98 -11.10 5.92
N ALA A 37 20.85 -10.63 6.46
CA ALA A 37 20.46 -10.83 7.86
C ALA A 37 20.41 -12.31 8.32
N ILE A 38 20.50 -13.27 7.39
CA ILE A 38 20.52 -14.71 7.61
C ILE A 38 21.58 -15.33 6.69
N ASP A 39 22.74 -15.67 7.25
CA ASP A 39 23.89 -16.23 6.53
C ASP A 39 24.08 -17.74 6.73
N LYS A 40 23.29 -18.37 7.63
CA LYS A 40 23.37 -19.80 7.92
C LYS A 40 22.12 -20.56 7.50
N GLU A 41 22.36 -21.70 6.84
CA GLU A 41 21.36 -22.69 6.49
C GLU A 41 20.77 -23.30 7.79
N GLY A 42 19.70 -22.68 8.31
CA GLY A 42 19.10 -23.00 9.62
C GLY A 42 18.51 -21.81 10.37
N ASP A 43 18.87 -20.58 9.98
CA ASP A 43 18.38 -19.31 10.57
C ASP A 43 17.13 -18.76 9.85
N TRP A 44 16.39 -19.61 9.14
CA TRP A 44 15.14 -19.25 8.50
C TRP A 44 13.94 -19.63 9.37
N TYR A 45 12.91 -18.80 9.34
CA TYR A 45 11.63 -19.13 9.92
C TYR A 45 10.51 -19.03 8.90
N GLU A 46 9.50 -19.87 9.06
CA GLU A 46 8.30 -19.83 8.24
C GLU A 46 7.47 -18.61 8.63
N GLY A 47 7.75 -17.47 7.99
CA GLY A 47 6.95 -16.26 8.09
C GLY A 47 5.79 -16.35 7.10
N LYS A 48 4.56 -16.21 7.61
CA LYS A 48 3.38 -16.08 6.75
C LYS A 48 3.23 -14.62 6.35
N LEU A 49 3.60 -14.28 5.10
CA LEU A 49 3.07 -13.06 4.49
C LEU A 49 1.58 -13.28 4.23
N THR A 50 0.74 -12.52 4.92
CA THR A 50 -0.73 -12.58 4.83
C THR A 50 -1.32 -11.63 3.80
N ARG A 51 -0.49 -10.84 3.09
CA ARG A 51 -1.00 -9.99 2.02
C ARG A 51 -1.19 -10.83 0.76
N HIS A 52 -2.42 -10.90 0.29
CA HIS A 52 -2.81 -11.57 -0.93
C HIS A 52 -2.60 -10.60 -2.11
N ASN A 53 -2.46 -11.15 -3.30
CA ASN A 53 -2.45 -10.36 -4.52
C ASN A 53 -3.85 -10.32 -5.08
N HIS A 54 -4.18 -9.15 -5.64
CA HIS A 54 -5.51 -8.80 -6.10
C HIS A 54 -5.55 -8.53 -7.62
N PHE A 55 -4.61 -9.09 -8.41
CA PHE A 55 -4.65 -8.97 -9.88
C PHE A 55 -5.87 -9.65 -10.51
N ASP A 56 -6.47 -10.62 -9.82
CA ASP A 56 -7.79 -11.15 -10.17
C ASP A 56 -8.87 -10.07 -10.11
N ALA A 57 -8.77 -9.12 -9.18
CA ALA A 57 -9.69 -7.99 -9.06
C ALA A 57 -9.63 -6.98 -10.23
N LEU A 58 -8.70 -7.16 -11.19
CA LEU A 58 -8.79 -6.45 -12.47
C LEU A 58 -10.09 -6.81 -13.21
N THR A 59 -10.65 -8.02 -13.02
CA THR A 59 -11.95 -8.37 -13.61
C THR A 59 -13.09 -7.55 -13.04
N HIS A 60 -13.06 -7.18 -11.76
CA HIS A 60 -14.07 -6.30 -11.17
C HIS A 60 -14.14 -4.95 -11.90
N ILE A 61 -12.98 -4.45 -12.36
CA ILE A 61 -12.90 -3.19 -13.10
C ILE A 61 -13.46 -3.36 -14.52
N ASP A 62 -13.13 -4.43 -15.21
CA ASP A 62 -13.73 -4.70 -16.52
C ASP A 62 -15.24 -4.87 -16.43
N ASP A 63 -15.71 -5.65 -15.47
CA ASP A 63 -17.14 -5.90 -15.25
C ASP A 63 -17.86 -4.59 -14.91
N ALA A 64 -17.31 -3.79 -14.00
CA ALA A 64 -17.84 -2.46 -13.68
C ALA A 64 -17.95 -1.56 -14.92
N LEU A 65 -16.89 -1.48 -15.73
CA LEU A 65 -16.88 -0.66 -16.95
C LEU A 65 -17.81 -1.19 -18.05
N ASN A 66 -18.05 -2.50 -18.11
CA ASN A 66 -18.97 -3.14 -19.05
C ASN A 66 -20.44 -3.01 -18.64
N CYS A 67 -20.70 -2.88 -17.33
CA CYS A 67 -22.05 -2.71 -16.78
C CYS A 67 -22.51 -1.26 -16.72
N VAL A 68 -21.67 -0.30 -17.11
CA VAL A 68 -22.06 1.11 -17.25
C VAL A 68 -23.23 1.22 -18.23
N PRO A 69 -24.30 1.98 -17.92
CA PRO A 69 -25.42 2.19 -18.83
C PRO A 69 -24.96 2.59 -20.24
N VAL A 70 -25.63 2.07 -21.28
CA VAL A 70 -25.27 2.24 -22.71
C VAL A 70 -25.06 3.70 -23.12
N GLU A 71 -25.75 4.62 -22.43
CA GLU A 71 -25.63 6.08 -22.60
C GLU A 71 -24.21 6.61 -22.30
N PHE A 72 -23.40 5.87 -21.55
CA PHE A 72 -22.05 6.26 -21.09
C PHE A 72 -20.96 5.22 -21.39
N THR A 73 -21.30 3.96 -21.74
CA THR A 73 -20.37 2.82 -21.78
C THR A 73 -19.15 3.02 -22.67
N ASP A 74 -19.33 3.53 -23.91
CA ASP A 74 -18.23 3.69 -24.86
C ASP A 74 -17.24 4.79 -24.45
N GLU A 75 -17.72 5.83 -23.76
CA GLU A 75 -16.90 6.96 -23.34
C GLU A 75 -16.20 6.70 -22.01
N ASP A 76 -16.88 6.09 -21.03
CA ASP A 76 -16.28 5.73 -19.74
C ASP A 76 -15.16 4.70 -19.91
N ARG A 77 -15.41 3.63 -20.67
CA ARG A 77 -14.38 2.64 -20.95
C ARG A 77 -13.19 3.26 -21.68
N ARG A 78 -13.44 4.11 -22.67
CA ARG A 78 -12.37 4.83 -23.38
C ARG A 78 -11.60 5.74 -22.44
N ARG A 79 -12.28 6.47 -21.56
CA ARG A 79 -11.65 7.38 -20.60
C ARG A 79 -10.81 6.63 -19.57
N PHE A 80 -11.27 5.47 -19.09
CA PHE A 80 -10.47 4.63 -18.20
C PHE A 80 -9.22 4.09 -18.91
N MET A 81 -9.37 3.53 -20.10
CA MET A 81 -8.24 3.00 -20.88
C MET A 81 -7.23 4.09 -21.25
N ALA A 82 -7.68 5.33 -21.45
CA ALA A 82 -6.84 6.49 -21.69
C ALA A 82 -6.25 7.11 -20.41
N SER A 83 -6.73 6.71 -19.23
CA SER A 83 -6.20 7.18 -17.95
C SER A 83 -4.79 6.67 -17.69
N TYR A 84 -4.14 7.27 -16.72
CA TYR A 84 -2.79 6.88 -16.31
C TYR A 84 -2.66 5.44 -15.80
N PHE A 85 -3.77 4.81 -15.43
CA PHE A 85 -3.82 3.43 -14.97
C PHE A 85 -4.37 2.45 -16.01
N GLY A 86 -4.82 2.93 -17.17
CA GLY A 86 -5.45 2.09 -18.19
C GLY A 86 -4.56 0.93 -18.67
N HIS A 87 -3.23 1.12 -18.68
CA HIS A 87 -2.29 0.07 -19.07
C HIS A 87 -2.22 -1.10 -18.09
N PHE A 88 -2.68 -0.97 -16.85
CA PHE A 88 -2.73 -2.10 -15.92
C PHE A 88 -3.80 -3.13 -16.32
N LEU A 89 -4.84 -2.73 -17.05
CA LEU A 89 -5.84 -3.69 -17.57
C LEU A 89 -5.28 -4.63 -18.63
N THR A 90 -4.13 -4.30 -19.22
CA THR A 90 -3.45 -5.20 -20.17
C THR A 90 -2.54 -6.23 -19.48
N MET A 91 -2.42 -6.19 -18.16
CA MET A 91 -1.61 -7.15 -17.41
C MET A 91 -2.23 -8.55 -17.42
N HIS A 92 -1.37 -9.57 -17.33
CA HIS A 92 -1.82 -10.96 -17.25
C HIS A 92 -2.55 -11.24 -15.92
N ARG A 93 -3.81 -11.66 -16.03
CA ARG A 93 -4.67 -11.97 -14.86
C ARG A 93 -4.22 -13.21 -14.09
N GLU A 94 -3.44 -14.08 -14.72
CA GLU A 94 -2.94 -15.33 -14.12
C GLU A 94 -1.69 -15.13 -13.24
N MET A 95 -1.25 -13.88 -13.02
CA MET A 95 -0.13 -13.58 -12.14
C MET A 95 -0.43 -14.01 -10.70
N LYS A 96 0.18 -15.12 -10.28
CA LYS A 96 0.06 -15.63 -8.91
C LYS A 96 1.09 -14.97 -8.01
N PHE A 97 0.65 -14.48 -6.85
CA PHE A 97 1.55 -14.02 -5.81
C PHE A 97 1.97 -15.16 -4.91
N SER A 98 3.26 -15.17 -4.58
CA SER A 98 3.82 -16.09 -3.62
C SER A 98 4.42 -15.31 -2.46
N GLY A 99 3.66 -15.23 -1.37
CA GLY A 99 4.15 -14.64 -0.12
C GLY A 99 5.40 -15.35 0.39
N GLY A 100 5.56 -16.64 0.09
CA GLY A 100 6.77 -17.40 0.42
C GLY A 100 8.01 -16.95 -0.38
N ILE A 101 7.86 -16.61 -1.66
CA ILE A 101 8.97 -16.03 -2.45
C ILE A 101 9.36 -14.67 -1.89
N ILE A 102 8.38 -13.80 -1.63
CA ILE A 102 8.64 -12.47 -1.07
C ILE A 102 9.29 -12.58 0.31
N HIS A 103 8.77 -13.43 1.20
CA HIS A 103 9.37 -13.69 2.51
C HIS A 103 10.84 -14.09 2.38
N ARG A 104 11.14 -15.08 1.55
CA ARG A 104 12.51 -15.56 1.31
C ARG A 104 13.41 -14.52 0.65
N LEU A 105 12.85 -13.62 -0.16
CA LEU A 105 13.59 -12.51 -0.73
C LEU A 105 13.97 -11.50 0.36
N LEU A 106 13.00 -11.10 1.19
CA LEU A 106 13.19 -10.15 2.29
C LEU A 106 14.21 -10.65 3.33
N LEU A 107 14.23 -11.95 3.63
CA LEU A 107 15.25 -12.55 4.51
C LEU A 107 16.70 -12.40 3.97
N ARG A 108 16.84 -12.11 2.67
CA ARG A 108 18.14 -11.89 2.00
C ARG A 108 18.45 -10.42 1.77
N GLU A 109 17.66 -9.51 2.36
CA GLU A 109 17.95 -8.08 2.33
C GLU A 109 19.32 -7.79 2.96
N LEU A 110 20.07 -6.91 2.30
CA LEU A 110 21.36 -6.40 2.73
C LEU A 110 21.15 -5.21 3.67
N ASN A 111 21.96 -5.14 4.73
CA ASN A 111 21.91 -4.03 5.67
C ASN A 111 22.55 -2.78 5.06
N HIS A 112 21.92 -1.64 5.31
CA HIS A 112 22.40 -0.32 4.91
C HIS A 112 22.84 0.48 6.15
N ASN A 113 23.92 1.26 6.01
CA ASN A 113 24.41 2.15 7.08
C ASN A 113 23.51 3.35 7.37
N SER A 114 22.63 3.69 6.44
CA SER A 114 21.75 4.85 6.52
C SER A 114 20.39 4.49 5.94
N PRO A 115 19.34 5.24 6.29
CA PRO A 115 18.06 5.12 5.60
C PRO A 115 18.26 5.30 4.09
N THR A 116 17.77 4.34 3.32
CA THR A 116 17.79 4.37 1.85
C THR A 116 16.35 4.33 1.32
N ASP A 117 16.13 4.88 0.14
CA ASP A 117 14.88 4.73 -0.61
C ASP A 117 14.95 3.58 -1.62
N GLU A 118 15.80 2.59 -1.36
CA GLU A 118 15.95 1.36 -2.12
C GLU A 118 16.13 0.15 -1.18
N MET A 119 16.04 -1.04 -1.75
CA MET A 119 16.37 -2.29 -1.07
C MET A 119 17.37 -3.06 -1.93
N GLN A 120 18.34 -3.70 -1.29
CA GLN A 120 19.27 -4.60 -1.97
C GLN A 120 19.17 -6.00 -1.37
N PHE A 121 19.25 -7.02 -2.21
CA PHE A 121 19.09 -8.41 -1.81
C PHE A 121 20.24 -9.25 -2.34
N MET A 122 20.67 -10.26 -1.58
CA MET A 122 21.59 -11.29 -2.09
C MET A 122 20.82 -12.39 -2.80
N LEU A 123 20.98 -12.52 -4.12
CA LEU A 123 20.47 -13.64 -4.89
C LEU A 123 21.63 -14.47 -5.44
N GLY A 124 21.79 -15.69 -4.90
CA GLY A 124 23.01 -16.47 -5.11
C GLY A 124 24.22 -15.69 -4.60
N ASN A 125 25.21 -15.47 -5.45
CA ASN A 125 26.41 -14.67 -5.14
C ASN A 125 26.35 -13.25 -5.73
N GLN A 126 25.18 -12.79 -6.18
CA GLN A 126 25.02 -11.49 -6.83
C GLN A 126 24.10 -10.60 -6.00
N PRO A 127 24.53 -9.37 -5.65
CA PRO A 127 23.63 -8.38 -5.10
C PRO A 127 22.69 -7.89 -6.21
N VAL A 128 21.40 -7.85 -5.91
CA VAL A 128 20.36 -7.28 -6.78
C VAL A 128 19.69 -6.11 -6.08
N ARG A 129 19.27 -5.11 -6.86
CA ARG A 129 18.69 -3.88 -6.33
C ARG A 129 17.22 -3.74 -6.75
N PHE A 130 16.42 -3.24 -5.82
CA PHE A 130 15.08 -2.76 -6.06
C PHE A 130 14.99 -1.29 -5.66
N SER A 131 15.01 -0.40 -6.67
CA SER A 131 14.92 1.04 -6.53
C SER A 131 13.73 1.60 -7.32
N LYS A 132 13.58 2.93 -7.31
CA LYS A 132 12.63 3.65 -8.17
C LYS A 132 12.79 3.31 -9.66
N VAL A 133 14.01 3.01 -10.10
CA VAL A 133 14.31 2.66 -11.51
C VAL A 133 13.63 1.36 -11.88
N GLU A 134 13.87 0.29 -11.13
CA GLU A 134 13.28 -1.02 -11.39
C GLU A 134 11.74 -0.97 -11.23
N PHE A 135 11.25 -0.20 -10.26
CA PHE A 135 9.82 0.04 -10.08
C PHE A 135 9.19 0.74 -11.30
N TYR A 136 9.81 1.80 -11.81
CA TYR A 136 9.34 2.50 -13.01
C TYR A 136 9.35 1.60 -14.25
N LEU A 137 10.40 0.79 -14.43
CA LEU A 137 10.53 -0.08 -15.58
C LEU A 137 9.37 -1.09 -15.69
N ILE A 138 8.89 -1.58 -14.54
CA ILE A 138 7.77 -2.54 -14.47
C ILE A 138 6.42 -1.83 -14.50
N THR A 139 6.21 -0.83 -13.65
CA THR A 139 4.88 -0.23 -13.44
C THR A 139 4.56 0.88 -14.44
N ARG A 140 5.58 1.47 -15.06
CA ARG A 140 5.51 2.69 -15.89
C ARG A 140 4.94 3.92 -15.17
N LEU A 141 4.88 3.88 -13.82
CA LEU A 141 4.40 4.97 -12.99
C LEU A 141 5.49 6.04 -12.77
N ARG A 142 5.19 7.29 -13.13
CA ARG A 142 6.11 8.43 -13.13
C ARG A 142 6.43 8.89 -11.71
N PHE A 143 7.67 9.32 -11.54
CA PHE A 143 8.21 9.81 -10.28
C PHE A 143 8.38 11.33 -10.29
N GLY A 144 8.38 11.92 -9.10
CA GLY A 144 8.79 13.29 -8.80
C GLY A 144 8.18 13.75 -7.48
N VAL A 145 8.03 15.07 -7.30
CA VAL A 145 7.49 15.65 -6.06
C VAL A 145 5.97 15.46 -6.01
N VAL A 146 5.51 14.62 -5.09
CA VAL A 146 4.07 14.40 -4.85
C VAL A 146 3.44 15.73 -4.42
N PRO A 147 2.36 16.19 -5.08
CA PRO A 147 1.66 17.41 -4.67
C PRO A 147 1.21 17.33 -3.20
N ASP A 148 1.20 18.46 -2.51
CA ASP A 148 0.69 18.57 -1.15
C ASP A 148 -0.81 18.23 -1.11
N THR A 149 -1.14 17.04 -0.60
CA THR A 149 -2.51 16.53 -0.61
C THR A 149 -3.38 17.09 0.51
N THR A 150 -2.79 17.80 1.48
CA THR A 150 -3.54 18.37 2.63
C THR A 150 -4.49 19.49 2.21
N LYS A 151 -4.30 20.06 1.01
CA LYS A 151 -5.12 21.12 0.44
C LYS A 151 -6.39 20.62 -0.24
N TYR A 152 -6.52 19.33 -0.46
CA TYR A 152 -7.71 18.77 -1.11
C TYR A 152 -8.83 18.58 -0.10
N ALA A 153 -9.96 19.25 -0.35
CA ALA A 153 -11.19 19.09 0.39
C ALA A 153 -12.22 18.33 -0.44
N ALA A 154 -13.26 17.80 0.22
CA ALA A 154 -14.39 17.19 -0.45
C ALA A 154 -15.06 18.19 -1.40
N VAL A 155 -15.61 17.66 -2.50
CA VAL A 155 -16.37 18.45 -3.47
C VAL A 155 -17.84 18.34 -3.13
N GLU A 156 -18.52 19.48 -3.03
CA GLU A 156 -19.97 19.52 -2.87
C GLU A 156 -20.64 18.77 -4.04
N ASN A 157 -21.59 17.88 -3.73
CA ASN A 157 -22.21 16.98 -4.68
C ASN A 157 -21.22 16.07 -5.43
N GLY A 158 -20.01 15.89 -4.90
CA GLY A 158 -18.92 15.06 -5.45
C GLY A 158 -19.17 13.55 -5.29
N ILE A 159 -18.28 12.73 -5.84
CA ILE A 159 -18.37 11.27 -5.90
C ILE A 159 -18.51 10.69 -4.49
N HIS A 160 -17.81 11.28 -3.51
CA HIS A 160 -17.94 10.89 -2.11
C HIS A 160 -19.38 11.06 -1.61
N GLU A 161 -19.95 12.26 -1.71
CA GLU A 161 -21.32 12.56 -1.24
C GLU A 161 -22.38 11.80 -2.06
N ARG A 162 -22.15 11.62 -3.37
CA ARG A 162 -23.07 10.89 -4.26
C ARG A 162 -23.23 9.43 -3.88
N TYR A 163 -22.18 8.76 -3.42
CA TYR A 163 -22.20 7.31 -3.15
C TYR A 163 -22.20 6.98 -1.65
N PHE A 164 -21.60 7.83 -0.83
CA PHE A 164 -21.44 7.63 0.61
C PHE A 164 -22.02 8.82 1.39
N PRO A 165 -23.32 9.13 1.20
CA PRO A 165 -23.92 10.28 1.86
C PRO A 165 -23.91 10.07 3.38
N ARG A 166 -23.43 11.08 4.12
CA ARG A 166 -23.32 11.09 5.59
C ARG A 166 -22.24 10.17 6.18
N ALA A 167 -21.36 9.61 5.35
CA ALA A 167 -20.16 8.94 5.83
C ALA A 167 -19.05 9.97 6.08
N ASP A 168 -18.44 9.97 7.26
CA ASP A 168 -17.24 10.79 7.53
C ASP A 168 -15.97 10.11 6.99
N GLU A 169 -15.98 8.77 6.96
CA GLU A 169 -14.91 7.95 6.43
C GLU A 169 -15.49 6.82 5.57
N VAL A 170 -14.87 6.57 4.43
CA VAL A 170 -15.27 5.49 3.51
C VAL A 170 -14.16 4.46 3.45
N SER A 171 -14.50 3.20 3.69
CA SER A 171 -13.57 2.08 3.58
C SER A 171 -13.39 1.61 2.14
N LEU A 172 -12.29 0.90 1.88
CA LEU A 172 -12.06 0.26 0.59
C LEU A 172 -13.10 -0.85 0.31
N GLU A 173 -13.60 -1.52 1.34
CA GLU A 173 -14.72 -2.48 1.23
C GLU A 173 -15.97 -1.81 0.65
N GLU A 174 -16.33 -0.62 1.12
CA GLU A 174 -17.47 0.15 0.61
C GLU A 174 -17.26 0.57 -0.85
N ILE A 175 -16.06 1.02 -1.22
CA ILE A 175 -15.73 1.31 -2.63
C ILE A 175 -15.87 0.04 -3.49
N ARG A 176 -15.34 -1.08 -3.01
CA ARG A 176 -15.39 -2.36 -3.71
C ARG A 176 -16.82 -2.78 -3.97
N GLY A 177 -17.70 -2.67 -2.97
CA GLY A 177 -19.13 -2.99 -3.11
C GLY A 177 -19.76 -2.20 -4.25
N VAL A 178 -19.55 -0.88 -4.30
CA VAL A 178 -20.08 -0.05 -5.38
C VAL A 178 -19.52 -0.45 -6.76
N VAL A 179 -18.22 -0.75 -6.84
CA VAL A 179 -17.59 -1.19 -8.11
C VAL A 179 -18.15 -2.53 -8.56
N THR A 180 -18.33 -3.51 -7.66
CA THR A 180 -18.82 -4.84 -8.01
C THR A 180 -20.31 -4.89 -8.30
N ASP A 181 -21.10 -4.04 -7.65
CA ASP A 181 -22.55 -3.96 -7.86
C ASP A 181 -22.91 -3.16 -9.13
N ALA A 182 -21.94 -2.40 -9.67
CA ALA A 182 -22.04 -1.60 -10.89
C ALA A 182 -23.20 -0.58 -10.92
N GLU A 183 -23.64 -0.10 -9.76
CA GLU A 183 -24.74 0.86 -9.63
C GLU A 183 -24.26 2.32 -9.81
N PHE A 184 -23.89 2.70 -11.04
CA PHE A 184 -23.35 4.03 -11.31
C PHE A 184 -24.43 5.10 -11.58
N ARG A 185 -24.26 6.29 -11.00
CA ARG A 185 -25.27 7.36 -10.96
C ARG A 185 -25.06 8.45 -12.02
N LYS A 186 -23.83 8.64 -12.50
CA LYS A 186 -23.48 9.65 -13.53
C LYS A 186 -22.38 9.14 -14.46
N ALA A 187 -22.24 9.80 -15.60
CA ALA A 187 -21.10 9.62 -16.51
C ALA A 187 -19.77 9.77 -15.76
N TYR A 188 -18.80 8.94 -16.11
CA TYR A 188 -17.47 8.83 -15.51
C TYR A 188 -17.42 8.42 -14.03
N ASP A 189 -18.54 8.23 -13.33
CA ASP A 189 -18.48 7.79 -11.93
C ASP A 189 -17.88 6.39 -11.81
N ALA A 190 -18.14 5.51 -12.79
CA ALA A 190 -17.49 4.21 -12.90
C ALA A 190 -15.96 4.36 -13.01
N VAL A 191 -15.49 5.24 -13.90
CA VAL A 191 -14.07 5.54 -14.07
C VAL A 191 -13.45 6.00 -12.75
N LYS A 192 -14.06 6.97 -12.09
CA LYS A 192 -13.57 7.57 -10.84
C LYS A 192 -13.43 6.55 -9.71
N LEU A 193 -14.47 5.74 -9.51
CA LEU A 193 -14.48 4.70 -8.46
C LEU A 193 -13.50 3.57 -8.79
N CYS A 194 -13.42 3.15 -10.05
CA CYS A 194 -12.45 2.15 -10.49
C CYS A 194 -11.00 2.63 -10.32
N LEU A 195 -10.70 3.91 -10.52
CA LEU A 195 -9.37 4.48 -10.29
C LEU A 195 -8.98 4.46 -8.81
N ILE A 196 -9.90 4.86 -7.92
CA ILE A 196 -9.71 4.76 -6.47
C ILE A 196 -9.53 3.29 -6.07
N TYR A 197 -10.38 2.40 -6.57
CA TYR A 197 -10.33 0.98 -6.26
C TYR A 197 -8.99 0.36 -6.71
N MET A 198 -8.57 0.59 -7.95
CA MET A 198 -7.30 0.09 -8.48
C MET A 198 -6.11 0.61 -7.67
N LEU A 199 -6.08 1.90 -7.35
CA LEU A 199 -5.01 2.50 -6.55
C LEU A 199 -4.81 1.78 -5.22
N ASN A 200 -5.88 1.62 -4.46
CA ASN A 200 -5.78 1.14 -3.08
C ASN A 200 -5.70 -0.39 -3.03
N TRP A 201 -6.59 -1.08 -3.75
CA TRP A 201 -6.70 -2.54 -3.68
C TRP A 201 -5.61 -3.26 -4.46
N ILE A 202 -5.30 -2.79 -5.67
CA ILE A 202 -4.39 -3.50 -6.58
C ILE A 202 -2.96 -2.96 -6.45
N LEU A 203 -2.77 -1.65 -6.58
CA LEU A 203 -1.43 -1.06 -6.62
C LEU A 203 -0.79 -0.94 -5.23
N MET A 204 -1.55 -0.56 -4.21
CA MET A 204 -1.03 -0.44 -2.84
C MET A 204 -1.25 -1.71 -2.00
N GLY A 205 -2.23 -2.55 -2.36
CA GLY A 205 -2.52 -3.80 -1.64
C GLY A 205 -2.87 -3.56 -0.17
N VAL A 206 -3.67 -2.52 0.11
CA VAL A 206 -4.12 -2.20 1.47
C VAL A 206 -5.27 -3.11 1.89
N ASP A 207 -5.51 -3.20 3.20
CA ASP A 207 -6.61 -3.96 3.78
C ASP A 207 -7.97 -3.35 3.40
N GLU A 208 -9.03 -4.15 3.28
CA GLU A 208 -10.37 -3.69 2.90
C GLU A 208 -10.96 -2.67 3.89
N ARG A 209 -10.53 -2.70 5.16
CA ARG A 209 -10.92 -1.74 6.20
C ARG A 209 -10.21 -0.40 6.07
N PHE A 210 -9.23 -0.28 5.16
CA PHE A 210 -8.48 0.95 4.94
C PHE A 210 -9.43 2.09 4.58
N LYS A 211 -9.29 3.22 5.26
CA LYS A 211 -10.10 4.42 5.05
C LYS A 211 -9.51 5.24 3.91
N ILE A 212 -10.30 5.43 2.87
CA ILE A 212 -9.90 6.15 1.67
C ILE A 212 -9.75 7.65 2.01
N PRO A 213 -8.57 8.24 1.82
CA PRO A 213 -8.37 9.65 2.09
C PRO A 213 -9.24 10.53 1.19
N VAL A 214 -9.83 11.59 1.76
CA VAL A 214 -10.68 12.57 1.05
C VAL A 214 -10.01 13.13 -0.21
N TRP A 215 -8.69 13.34 -0.18
CA TRP A 215 -7.95 13.87 -1.32
C TRP A 215 -8.05 12.99 -2.57
N GLN A 216 -8.22 11.67 -2.43
CA GLN A 216 -8.38 10.78 -3.58
C GLN A 216 -9.73 11.00 -4.26
N PHE A 217 -10.80 11.15 -3.48
CA PHE A 217 -12.13 11.50 -4.00
C PHE A 217 -12.11 12.87 -4.70
N ARG A 218 -11.41 13.85 -4.14
CA ARG A 218 -11.23 15.15 -4.78
C ARG A 218 -10.44 15.06 -6.08
N LEU A 219 -9.38 14.26 -6.11
CA LEU A 219 -8.50 14.16 -7.28
C LEU A 219 -9.20 13.50 -8.48
N VAL A 220 -10.02 12.47 -8.26
CA VAL A 220 -10.76 11.83 -9.36
C VAL A 220 -11.90 12.67 -9.92
N GLU A 221 -12.35 13.72 -9.22
CA GLU A 221 -13.27 14.68 -9.83
C GLU A 221 -12.60 15.46 -10.98
N GLU A 222 -11.26 15.57 -10.96
CA GLU A 222 -10.45 16.21 -11.98
C GLU A 222 -9.53 15.17 -12.64
N LEU A 223 -10.07 14.33 -13.54
CA LEU A 223 -9.34 13.20 -14.12
C LEU A 223 -8.03 13.60 -14.83
N ASP A 224 -7.96 14.80 -15.40
CA ASP A 224 -6.73 15.31 -16.01
C ASP A 224 -5.66 15.59 -14.95
N ALA A 225 -6.06 16.08 -13.77
CA ALA A 225 -5.16 16.26 -12.62
C ALA A 225 -4.73 14.90 -12.06
N PHE A 226 -5.64 13.91 -12.05
CA PHE A 226 -5.31 12.53 -11.69
C PHE A 226 -4.22 11.96 -12.62
N ASP A 227 -4.33 12.19 -13.93
CA ASP A 227 -3.43 11.60 -14.93
C ASP A 227 -2.00 12.19 -14.91
N VAL A 228 -1.85 13.41 -14.40
CA VAL A 228 -0.54 14.05 -14.20
C VAL A 228 0.02 13.88 -12.78
N PHE A 229 -0.75 13.30 -11.85
CA PHE A 229 -0.29 13.03 -10.50
C PHE A 229 0.89 12.03 -10.52
N LEU A 230 1.84 12.21 -9.61
CA LEU A 230 3.08 11.42 -9.58
C LEU A 230 2.90 10.12 -8.81
N TRP A 231 2.04 9.26 -9.35
CA TRP A 231 1.65 7.97 -8.76
C TRP A 231 2.83 7.04 -8.51
N GLY A 232 3.90 7.10 -9.31
CA GLY A 232 5.08 6.28 -9.10
C GLY A 232 5.75 6.59 -7.79
N ALA A 233 5.90 7.87 -7.45
CA ALA A 233 6.43 8.27 -6.15
C ALA A 233 5.51 7.84 -5.00
N HIS A 234 4.20 8.05 -5.14
CA HIS A 234 3.22 7.71 -4.10
C HIS A 234 3.18 6.20 -3.80
N VAL A 235 2.99 5.37 -4.83
CA VAL A 235 2.89 3.91 -4.66
C VAL A 235 4.23 3.32 -4.23
N TYR A 236 5.35 3.79 -4.80
CA TYR A 236 6.67 3.31 -4.41
C TYR A 236 6.99 3.53 -2.94
N MET A 237 6.67 4.71 -2.40
CA MET A 237 6.85 4.99 -0.96
C MET A 237 6.05 4.02 -0.09
N HIS A 238 4.80 3.72 -0.47
CA HIS A 238 3.99 2.75 0.25
C HIS A 238 4.57 1.33 0.16
N SER A 239 5.04 0.92 -1.03
CA SER A 239 5.66 -0.39 -1.26
C SER A 239 6.94 -0.55 -0.45
N ILE A 240 7.87 0.40 -0.54
CA ILE A 240 9.17 0.32 0.13
C ILE A 240 9.02 0.30 1.65
N TYR A 241 8.13 1.13 2.19
CA TYR A 241 7.81 1.14 3.62
C TYR A 241 7.22 -0.22 4.05
N SER A 242 6.23 -0.72 3.30
CA SER A 242 5.61 -2.02 3.59
C SER A 242 6.63 -3.17 3.57
N PHE A 243 7.58 -3.18 2.64
CA PHE A 243 8.59 -4.23 2.53
C PHE A 243 9.64 -4.15 3.64
N LYS A 244 10.16 -2.96 3.95
CA LYS A 244 11.15 -2.78 5.02
C LYS A 244 10.61 -3.17 6.39
N HIS A 245 9.34 -2.89 6.64
CA HIS A 245 8.69 -3.23 7.91
C HIS A 245 8.00 -4.60 7.91
N ALA A 246 8.08 -5.39 6.82
CA ALA A 246 7.35 -6.64 6.69
C ALA A 246 7.83 -7.72 7.69
N LEU A 247 9.09 -7.67 8.10
CA LEU A 247 9.73 -8.67 8.99
C LEU A 247 9.98 -8.15 10.41
N ASP A 248 9.68 -6.88 10.69
CA ASP A 248 9.89 -6.26 12.00
C ASP A 248 9.17 -7.04 13.11
N GLY A 249 9.91 -7.39 14.17
CA GLY A 249 9.41 -8.15 15.32
C GLY A 249 8.95 -9.58 15.01
N ARG A 250 8.94 -10.02 13.75
CA ARG A 250 8.52 -11.38 13.36
C ARG A 250 9.59 -12.42 13.65
N ARG A 251 10.87 -12.04 13.60
CA ARG A 251 12.00 -12.88 14.03
C ARG A 251 11.89 -13.20 15.52
N ASP A 252 11.79 -12.18 16.36
CA ASP A 252 11.66 -12.34 17.82
C ASP A 252 10.41 -13.13 18.19
N GLY A 253 9.30 -12.88 17.48
CA GLY A 253 8.06 -13.65 17.65
C GLY A 253 8.21 -15.12 17.26
N PHE A 254 9.01 -15.45 16.24
CA PHE A 254 9.32 -16.83 15.89
C PHE A 254 10.23 -17.50 16.92
N GLU A 255 11.31 -16.84 17.32
CA GLU A 255 12.24 -17.36 18.32
C GLU A 255 11.53 -17.67 19.65
N ARG A 256 10.62 -16.79 20.08
CA ARG A 256 9.76 -17.00 21.26
C ARG A 256 8.86 -18.24 21.11
N ARG A 257 8.12 -18.36 19.99
CA ARG A 257 7.26 -19.54 19.73
C ARG A 257 8.05 -20.84 19.65
N ARG A 258 9.29 -20.80 19.16
CA ARG A 258 10.19 -21.96 19.09
C ARG A 258 10.63 -22.39 20.49
N GLN A 259 10.94 -21.43 21.37
CA GLN A 259 11.27 -21.69 22.77
C GLN A 259 10.07 -22.25 23.54
N GLU A 260 8.87 -21.68 23.37
CA GLU A 260 7.63 -22.16 23.99
C GLU A 260 7.33 -23.63 23.61
N LYS A 261 7.42 -23.96 22.32
CA LYS A 261 7.23 -25.35 21.84
C LYS A 261 8.32 -26.31 22.31
N GLY A 262 9.55 -25.84 22.49
CA GLY A 262 10.66 -26.65 23.03
C GLY A 262 10.47 -26.97 24.52
N VAL A 263 9.86 -26.06 25.27
CA VAL A 263 9.52 -26.27 26.69
C VAL A 263 8.35 -27.24 26.83
N ASP A 264 7.33 -27.15 25.98
CA ASP A 264 6.19 -28.08 26.01
C ASP A 264 6.62 -29.53 25.73
N VAL A 265 7.58 -29.76 24.83
CA VAL A 265 8.09 -31.12 24.53
C VAL A 265 8.86 -31.73 25.72
N HIS A 266 9.55 -30.92 26.52
CA HIS A 266 10.29 -31.40 27.70
C HIS A 266 9.43 -31.54 28.96
N THR A 267 8.20 -31.04 28.96
CA THR A 267 7.28 -31.17 30.11
C THR A 267 6.41 -32.42 30.01
N VAL A 268 6.38 -33.09 28.85
CA VAL A 268 5.55 -34.29 28.59
C VAL A 268 6.31 -35.62 28.85
N GLU A 269 7.62 -35.58 29.15
CA GLU A 269 8.45 -36.77 29.44
C GLU A 269 8.80 -36.97 30.93
N THR A 270 7.91 -36.61 31.87
CA THR A 270 8.08 -36.93 33.30
C THR A 270 6.86 -37.60 33.90
#